data_AF-A0A1I0NB28-F1
#
_entry.id   AF-A0A1I0NB28-F1
#
_cell.length_a   1.000
_cell.length_b   1.000
_cell.length_c   1.000
_cell.angle_alpha   90.00
_cell.angle_beta   90.00
_cell.angle_gamma   90.00
#
_symmetry.space_group_name_H-M   'P 1'
#
loop_
_entity.id
_entity.type
_entity.pdbx_description
1 polymer ?
#
loop_
_entity_poly.entity_id
_entity_poly.type
_entity_poly.pdbx_seq_one_letter_code
_entity_poly.pdbx_strand_id
1 'polypeptide(L)'
;MRTVVLSLLIGLCACAEFPALDERIDDAARAAPYPTLTNIAPLIAQANASGTATNSVATEIDGRRANLSARADRLRGAIIEPALRNRMQRGVDTSALP
;
A
#
# COMPACT_ATOMS: atom_id res chain seq x y z
N MET A 1 13.64 -27.38 -15.56
CA MET A 1 14.61 -26.33 -15.98
C MET A 1 14.23 -24.93 -15.46
N ARG A 2 13.01 -24.43 -15.71
CA ARG A 2 12.61 -23.08 -15.25
C ARG A 2 12.67 -22.86 -13.73
N THR A 3 12.29 -23.87 -12.95
CA THR A 3 12.38 -23.85 -11.48
C THR A 3 13.81 -23.81 -10.97
N VAL A 4 14.72 -24.54 -11.62
CA VAL A 4 16.16 -24.56 -11.28
C VAL A 4 16.81 -23.20 -11.54
N VAL A 5 16.47 -22.56 -12.67
CA VAL A 5 16.95 -21.20 -12.98
C VAL A 5 16.43 -20.18 -11.97
N LEU A 6 15.17 -20.31 -11.55
CA LEU A 6 14.58 -19.41 -10.55
C LEU A 6 15.26 -19.58 -9.17
N SER A 7 15.50 -20.81 -8.73
CA SER A 7 16.20 -21.09 -7.48
C SER A 7 17.64 -20.56 -7.48
N LEU A 8 18.34 -20.67 -8.61
CA LEU A 8 19.70 -20.14 -8.77
C LEU A 8 19.73 -18.61 -8.63
N LEU A 9 18.81 -17.90 -9.29
CA LEU A 9 18.74 -16.43 -9.24
C LEU A 9 18.43 -15.90 -7.84
N ILE A 10 17.58 -16.59 -7.07
CA ILE A 10 17.25 -16.21 -5.68
C ILE A 10 18.46 -16.44 -4.77
N GLY A 11 19.22 -17.53 -4.98
CA GLY A 11 20.44 -17.80 -4.23
C GLY A 11 21.53 -16.75 -4.43
N LEU A 12 21.65 -16.17 -5.62
CA LEU A 12 22.65 -15.11 -5.90
C LEU A 12 22.37 -13.81 -5.12
N CYS A 13 21.10 -13.44 -4.89
CA CYS A 13 20.76 -12.25 -4.10
C CYS A 13 20.89 -12.48 -2.58
N ALA A 14 20.88 -13.73 -2.12
CA ALA A 14 20.97 -14.07 -0.70
C ALA A 14 22.40 -14.02 -0.13
N CYS A 15 23.42 -13.97 -1.00
CA CYS A 15 24.83 -13.86 -0.62
C CYS A 15 25.39 -12.44 -0.67
N ALA A 16 24.53 -11.42 -0.78
CA ALA A 16 24.99 -10.03 -0.67
C ALA A 16 25.30 -9.73 0.80
N GLU A 17 26.58 -9.49 1.12
CA GLU A 17 27.01 -9.04 2.44
C GLU A 17 26.24 -7.78 2.82
N PHE A 18 25.55 -7.80 3.96
CA PHE A 18 24.87 -6.61 4.46
C PHE A 18 25.94 -5.59 4.85
N PRO A 19 25.94 -4.37 4.28
CA PRO A 19 26.95 -3.39 4.63
C PRO A 19 26.82 -3.06 6.13
N ALA A 20 27.96 -2.93 6.82
CA ALA A 20 27.97 -2.51 8.22
C ALA A 20 27.37 -1.10 8.33
N LEU A 21 26.12 -1.01 8.82
CA LEU A 21 25.38 0.26 8.97
C LEU A 21 25.53 0.88 10.37
N ASP A 22 26.08 0.13 11.33
CA ASP A 22 26.10 0.51 12.75
C ASP A 22 27.07 1.66 13.07
N GLU A 23 28.03 1.96 12.19
CA GLU A 23 29.05 3.01 12.40
C GLU A 23 28.78 4.31 11.62
N ARG A 24 27.56 4.52 11.10
CA ARG A 24 27.32 5.61 10.14
C ARG A 24 27.14 7.01 10.75
N ILE A 25 27.04 7.13 12.08
CA ILE A 25 26.91 8.43 12.76
C ILE A 25 28.13 8.59 13.67
N ASP A 26 29.13 9.32 13.18
CA ASP A 26 30.30 9.69 13.96
C ASP A 26 29.92 10.61 15.13
N ASP A 27 30.85 10.76 16.09
CA ASP A 27 30.60 11.55 17.30
C ASP A 27 30.29 13.02 16.97
N ALA A 28 30.86 13.53 15.87
CA ALA A 28 30.59 14.87 15.38
C ALA A 28 29.14 15.04 14.91
N ALA A 29 28.60 14.08 14.15
CA ALA A 29 27.21 14.08 13.69
C ALA A 29 26.23 13.86 14.85
N ARG A 30 26.62 13.11 15.89
CA ARG A 30 25.81 12.91 17.10
C ARG A 30 25.76 14.16 17.98
N ALA A 31 26.85 14.91 18.04
CA ALA A 31 26.93 16.18 18.76
C ALA A 31 26.42 17.38 17.94
N ALA A 32 26.11 17.19 16.66
CA ALA A 32 25.65 18.26 15.79
C ALA A 32 24.30 18.83 16.27
N PRO A 33 24.11 20.16 16.17
CA PRO A 33 22.83 20.76 16.43
C PRO A 33 21.73 20.17 15.54
N TYR A 34 20.52 20.08 16.08
CA TYR A 34 19.37 19.66 15.30
C TYR A 34 19.19 20.57 14.08
N PRO A 35 18.93 20.04 12.87
CA PRO A 35 18.84 20.86 11.68
C PRO A 35 17.64 21.81 11.74
N THR A 36 17.82 22.99 11.16
CA THR A 36 16.72 23.94 10.98
C THR A 36 15.74 23.41 9.94
N LEU A 37 14.46 23.35 10.30
CA LEU A 37 13.41 22.92 9.37
C LEU A 37 13.17 24.01 8.31
N THR A 38 13.42 23.68 7.05
CA THR A 38 13.11 24.55 5.92
C THR A 38 11.64 24.39 5.52
N ASN A 39 10.99 25.51 5.17
CA ASN A 39 9.61 25.49 4.73
C ASN A 39 9.47 24.80 3.36
N ILE A 40 8.72 23.70 3.31
CA ILE A 40 8.48 22.91 2.08
C ILE A 40 7.22 23.33 1.30
N ALA A 41 6.41 24.26 1.83
CA ALA A 41 5.20 24.70 1.16
C ALA A 41 5.44 25.29 -0.26
N PRO A 42 6.53 26.05 -0.52
CA PRO A 42 6.84 26.49 -1.88
C PRO A 42 7.09 25.35 -2.86
N LEU A 43 7.77 24.28 -2.41
CA LEU A 43 8.04 23.09 -3.23
C LEU A 43 6.75 22.35 -3.58
N ILE A 44 5.84 22.24 -2.60
CA ILE A 44 4.51 21.63 -2.80
C ILE A 44 3.69 22.48 -3.78
N ALA A 45 3.69 23.80 -3.62
CA ALA A 45 3.00 24.72 -4.53
C ALA A 45 3.54 24.59 -5.97
N GLN A 46 4.86 24.48 -6.12
CA GLN A 46 5.50 24.29 -7.43
C GLN A 46 5.16 22.94 -8.08
N ALA A 47 5.14 21.86 -7.29
CA ALA A 47 4.75 20.53 -7.77
C ALA A 47 3.29 20.52 -8.26
N ASN A 48 2.39 21.19 -7.52
CA ASN A 48 0.99 21.32 -7.92
C ASN A 48 0.81 22.21 -9.16
N ALA A 49 1.60 23.28 -9.29
CA ALA A 49 1.56 24.18 -10.45
C ALA A 49 2.12 23.54 -11.74
N SER A 50 3.03 22.57 -11.60
CA SER A 50 3.59 21.81 -12.72
C SER A 50 2.60 20.79 -13.31
N GLY A 51 1.39 20.71 -12.74
CA GLY A 51 0.32 19.81 -13.11
C GLY A 51 0.54 18.43 -12.50
N THR A 52 -0.48 17.93 -11.80
CA THR A 52 -0.57 16.50 -11.51
C THR A 52 -0.54 15.68 -12.80
N ALA A 53 -0.11 14.42 -12.69
CA ALA A 53 0.09 13.46 -13.77
C ALA A 53 -0.79 13.71 -15.01
N THR A 54 -0.18 13.67 -16.20
CA THR A 54 -0.86 13.94 -17.47
C THR A 54 -2.22 13.24 -17.54
N ASN A 55 -3.21 13.84 -18.23
CA ASN A 55 -4.57 13.27 -18.36
C ASN A 55 -4.56 11.78 -18.77
N SER A 56 -3.54 11.34 -19.52
CA SER A 56 -3.31 9.93 -19.87
C SER A 56 -3.04 9.03 -18.66
N VAL A 57 -2.21 9.47 -17.71
CA VAL A 57 -1.88 8.71 -16.49
C VAL A 57 -3.09 8.61 -15.58
N ALA A 58 -3.85 9.69 -15.41
CA ALA A 58 -5.10 9.66 -14.63
C ALA A 58 -6.09 8.63 -15.22
N THR A 59 -6.29 8.67 -16.55
CA THR A 59 -7.19 7.74 -17.25
C THR A 59 -6.75 6.28 -17.10
N GLU A 60 -5.45 6.00 -17.17
CA GLU A 60 -4.91 4.65 -16.99
C GLU A 60 -5.14 4.12 -15.56
N ILE A 61 -4.91 4.97 -14.57
CA ILE A 61 -5.13 4.65 -13.14
C ILE A 61 -6.61 4.37 -12.88
N ASP A 62 -7.51 5.19 -13.42
CA ASP A 62 -8.96 5.00 -13.27
C ASP A 62 -9.44 3.70 -13.92
N GLY A 63 -8.91 3.36 -15.11
CA GLY A 63 -9.20 2.07 -15.75
C GLY A 63 -8.75 0.88 -14.90
N ARG A 64 -7.55 0.94 -14.32
CA ARG A 64 -7.06 -0.07 -13.38
C ARG A 64 -7.94 -0.17 -12.13
N ARG A 65 -8.33 0.98 -11.56
CA ARG A 65 -9.21 1.06 -10.39
C ARG A 65 -10.55 0.38 -10.66
N ALA A 66 -11.18 0.67 -11.80
CA ALA A 66 -12.46 0.09 -12.20
C ALA A 66 -12.38 -1.44 -12.38
N ASN A 67 -11.30 -1.94 -12.99
CA ASN A 67 -11.08 -3.38 -13.13
C ASN A 67 -10.91 -4.08 -11.78
N LEU A 68 -10.17 -3.46 -10.86
CA LEU A 68 -9.98 -3.98 -9.51
C LEU A 68 -11.28 -3.98 -8.71
N SER A 69 -12.09 -2.93 -8.79
CA SER A 69 -13.39 -2.89 -8.11
C SER A 69 -14.35 -3.95 -8.67
N ALA A 70 -14.44 -4.07 -10.00
CA ALA A 70 -15.26 -5.11 -10.62
C ALA A 70 -14.82 -6.53 -10.23
N ARG A 71 -13.51 -6.76 -10.08
CA ARG A 71 -13.00 -8.03 -9.57
C ARG A 71 -13.36 -8.24 -8.11
N ALA A 72 -13.22 -7.22 -7.27
CA ALA A 72 -13.57 -7.30 -5.86
C ALA A 72 -15.05 -7.64 -5.70
N ASP A 73 -15.94 -7.04 -6.49
CA ASP A 73 -17.38 -7.31 -6.41
C ASP A 73 -17.73 -8.75 -6.82
N ARG A 74 -17.02 -9.32 -7.81
CA ARG A 74 -17.13 -10.76 -8.14
C ARG A 74 -16.64 -11.67 -7.02
N LEU A 75 -15.57 -11.28 -6.33
CA LEU A 75 -14.98 -12.06 -5.23
C LEU A 75 -15.78 -11.93 -3.93
N ARG A 76 -16.50 -10.82 -3.73
CA ARG A 76 -17.40 -10.55 -2.61
C ARG A 76 -18.71 -11.36 -2.69
N GLY A 77 -18.69 -12.55 -3.30
CA GLY A 77 -19.80 -13.50 -3.22
C GLY A 77 -20.28 -13.67 -1.77
N ALA A 78 -21.49 -14.20 -1.58
CA ALA A 78 -22.13 -14.23 -0.25
C ALA A 78 -21.25 -14.94 0.79
N ILE A 79 -20.47 -14.17 1.56
CA ILE A 79 -19.63 -14.63 2.67
C ILE A 79 -20.51 -15.28 3.76
N ILE A 80 -21.76 -14.82 3.84
CA ILE A 80 -22.78 -15.34 4.74
C ILE A 80 -23.75 -16.17 3.93
N GLU A 81 -23.72 -17.49 4.16
CA GLU A 81 -24.69 -18.47 3.67
C GLU A 81 -26.13 -17.95 3.90
N PRO A 82 -27.07 -18.12 2.95
CA PRO A 82 -28.44 -17.62 3.12
C PRO A 82 -29.12 -18.07 4.42
N ALA A 83 -28.87 -19.31 4.85
CA ALA A 83 -29.38 -19.84 6.12
C ALA A 83 -28.81 -19.10 7.34
N LEU A 84 -27.52 -18.77 7.33
CA LEU A 84 -26.87 -18.03 8.41
C LEU A 84 -27.37 -16.58 8.47
N ARG A 85 -27.60 -15.96 7.31
CA ARG A 85 -28.21 -14.62 7.21
C ARG A 85 -29.62 -14.58 7.81
N ASN A 86 -30.45 -15.57 7.49
CA ASN A 86 -31.80 -15.69 8.05
C ASN A 86 -31.78 -15.92 9.57
N ARG A 87 -30.76 -16.62 10.09
CA ARG A 87 -30.58 -16.77 11.54
C ARG A 87 -30.19 -15.45 12.19
N MET A 88 -29.25 -14.70 11.59
CA MET A 88 -28.85 -13.38 12.09
C MET A 88 -30.05 -12.42 12.10
N GLN A 89 -30.79 -12.31 10.99
CA GLN A 89 -31.96 -11.43 10.91
C GLN A 89 -33.01 -11.71 11.98
N ARG A 90 -33.29 -12.99 12.27
CA ARG A 90 -34.18 -13.37 13.38
C ARG A 90 -33.63 -12.98 14.76
N GLY A 91 -32.31 -12.96 14.94
CA GLY A 91 -31.68 -12.58 16.20
C GLY A 91 -31.63 -11.07 16.44
N VAL A 92 -31.76 -10.24 15.40
CA VAL A 92 -31.78 -8.77 15.49
C VAL A 92 -33.18 -8.20 15.27
N ASP A 93 -34.20 -9.04 15.17
CA ASP A 93 -35.58 -8.57 15.01
C ASP A 93 -36.06 -7.92 16.32
N THR A 94 -35.97 -6.59 16.36
CA THR A 94 -36.37 -5.77 17.51
C THR A 94 -37.82 -5.31 17.43
N SER A 95 -38.61 -5.84 16.48
CA SER A 95 -40.05 -5.53 16.38
C SER A 95 -40.84 -5.90 17.65
N ALA A 96 -40.25 -6.72 18.53
CA ALA A 96 -40.77 -7.08 19.85
C ALA A 96 -40.21 -6.25 21.02
N LEU A 97 -39.28 -5.30 20.80
CA LEU A 97 -38.85 -4.38 21.86
C LEU A 97 -39.80 -3.16 21.92
N PRO A 98 -40.34 -2.83 23.10
CA PRO A 98 -41.29 -1.72 23.32
C PRO A 98 -40.68 -0.32 23.17
#